data_AF-A0A6D2I3N4-F1
#
_entry.id   AF-A0A6D2I3N4-F1
#
_cell.length_a   1.000
_cell.length_b   1.000
_cell.length_c   1.000
_cell.angle_alpha   90.00
_cell.angle_beta   90.00
_cell.angle_gamma   90.00
#
_symmetry.space_group_name_H-M   'P 1'
#
loop_
_entity.id
_entity.type
_entity.pdbx_description
1 polymer ?
#
loop_
_entity_poly.entity_id
_entity_poly.type
_entity_poly.pdbx_seq_one_letter_code
_entity_poly.pdbx_strand_id
1 'polypeptide(L)'
;MAGTDVSERPNCKLILVVDKEKNKVVWAEAGKDFVHVVRSFMALPMGTIVRLLEKYEPNQKSQIGCYNNLYKSVSDLPVDDFMREACKGMLLYPEKQCRQLHLNIDDDTECDEIFDLNIDGDKRSVIITENMKVEFASIAVVLDTLHGLGYENLDKLENICVDVGHKEVLSLLLCLFSSETPLTDVFLNKHSSCGMMTRLPDMPTLTSMQGRGEAEPNEVVSLTVFVRKRDMKVMCAESGHEFVDLLCIFLAVPLESVWELLTPSSVQLGCLGNFCTSMKSLFSTGDVVSTCMLPLEYSFQKSLLGDSYEMNNFSDLDYGSYDDGSSDSEEKPHDFSGFVKRLADYMILDDLTIKAANSYSPTAFLMELDVGFKEIKPHEINISKTQVCH
;
A
#
# COMPACT_ATOMS: atom_id res chain seq x y z
N MET A 1 0.39 32.39 -32.84
CA MET A 1 1.46 31.65 -32.16
C MET A 1 0.88 30.31 -31.76
N ALA A 2 1.39 29.24 -32.36
CA ALA A 2 1.02 27.88 -32.03
C ALA A 2 1.50 27.59 -30.59
N GLY A 3 0.57 27.26 -29.70
CA GLY A 3 0.89 26.70 -28.39
C GLY A 3 1.19 25.23 -28.59
N THR A 4 2.45 24.87 -28.38
CA THR A 4 3.01 23.53 -28.50
C THR A 4 2.29 22.54 -27.59
N ASP A 5 1.73 21.53 -28.23
CA ASP A 5 1.52 20.18 -27.71
C ASP A 5 2.86 19.58 -27.22
N VAL A 6 2.76 18.48 -26.47
CA VAL A 6 3.80 17.56 -25.94
C VAL A 6 3.88 17.52 -24.41
N SER A 7 2.98 16.72 -23.83
CA SER A 7 3.37 15.77 -22.77
C SER A 7 2.97 14.36 -23.25
N GLU A 8 3.60 13.88 -24.31
CA GLU A 8 3.52 12.46 -24.68
C GLU A 8 4.37 11.65 -23.68
N ARG A 9 3.74 11.33 -22.54
CA ARG A 9 4.23 10.32 -21.58
C ARG A 9 4.24 8.94 -22.25
N PRO A 10 5.08 7.99 -21.81
CA PRO A 10 5.51 6.89 -22.67
C PRO A 10 4.34 5.95 -23.01
N ASN A 11 4.08 5.81 -24.31
CA ASN A 11 3.26 4.73 -24.85
C ASN A 11 4.09 3.44 -24.85
N CYS A 12 3.92 2.61 -23.82
CA CYS A 12 4.44 1.24 -23.86
C CYS A 12 3.51 0.38 -24.73
N LYS A 13 4.03 -0.67 -25.37
CA LYS A 13 3.21 -1.63 -26.11
C LYS A 13 3.16 -2.96 -25.40
N LEU A 14 1.97 -3.56 -25.39
CA LEU A 14 1.73 -4.93 -24.94
C LEU A 14 1.17 -5.78 -26.07
N ILE A 15 1.57 -7.04 -26.10
CA ILE A 15 0.95 -8.06 -26.96
C ILE A 15 0.05 -8.91 -26.07
N LEU A 16 -1.26 -8.75 -26.21
CA LEU A 16 -2.25 -9.55 -25.49
C LEU A 16 -2.55 -10.81 -26.29
N VAL A 17 -2.53 -11.96 -25.64
CA VAL A 17 -3.07 -13.20 -26.19
C VAL A 17 -4.47 -13.38 -25.63
N VAL A 18 -5.47 -13.36 -26.52
CA VAL A 18 -6.89 -13.33 -26.16
C VAL A 18 -7.59 -14.59 -26.66
N ASP A 19 -8.39 -15.21 -25.80
CA ASP A 19 -9.36 -16.22 -26.20
C ASP A 19 -10.59 -15.52 -26.79
N LYS A 20 -10.79 -15.64 -28.10
CA LYS A 20 -11.88 -14.96 -28.82
C LYS A 20 -13.26 -15.48 -28.41
N GLU A 21 -13.37 -16.76 -28.06
CA GLU A 21 -14.65 -17.36 -27.70
C GLU A 21 -15.10 -16.88 -26.32
N LYS A 22 -14.15 -16.72 -25.39
CA LYS A 22 -14.42 -16.24 -24.03
C LYS A 22 -14.35 -14.72 -23.90
N ASN A 23 -13.84 -14.02 -24.92
CA ASN A 23 -13.51 -12.59 -24.87
C ASN A 23 -12.66 -12.25 -23.62
N LYS A 24 -11.61 -13.03 -23.39
CA LYS A 24 -10.79 -12.96 -22.18
C LYS A 24 -9.30 -12.98 -22.53
N VAL A 25 -8.52 -12.14 -21.86
CA VAL A 25 -7.05 -12.19 -21.96
C VAL A 25 -6.56 -13.46 -21.26
N VAL A 26 -5.64 -14.17 -21.91
CA VAL A 26 -4.96 -15.34 -21.36
C VAL A 26 -3.66 -14.90 -20.69
N TRP A 27 -2.87 -14.09 -21.39
CA TRP A 27 -1.72 -13.37 -20.86
C TRP A 27 -1.37 -12.16 -21.72
N ALA A 28 -0.53 -11.28 -21.19
CA ALA A 28 0.16 -10.21 -21.91
C ALA A 28 1.65 -10.53 -22.02
N GLU A 29 2.22 -10.44 -23.21
CA GLU A 29 3.66 -10.39 -23.41
C GLU A 29 4.12 -8.93 -23.39
N ALA A 30 5.06 -8.64 -22.49
CA ALA A 30 5.52 -7.30 -22.17
C ALA A 30 7.03 -7.17 -22.40
N GLY A 31 7.43 -6.08 -23.04
CA GLY A 31 8.84 -5.71 -23.19
C GLY A 31 9.41 -4.99 -21.96
N LYS A 32 10.70 -4.64 -22.03
CA LYS A 32 11.45 -3.97 -20.95
C LYS A 32 10.73 -2.73 -20.40
N ASP A 33 10.18 -1.88 -21.27
CA ASP A 33 9.55 -0.62 -20.87
C ASP A 33 8.38 -0.85 -19.91
N PHE A 34 7.49 -1.78 -20.24
CA PHE A 34 6.35 -2.11 -19.38
C PHE A 34 6.77 -2.89 -18.12
N VAL A 35 7.85 -3.66 -18.18
CA VAL A 35 8.43 -4.30 -16.99
C VAL A 35 8.87 -3.27 -15.96
N HIS A 36 9.50 -2.17 -16.40
CA HIS A 36 9.84 -1.05 -15.51
C HIS A 36 8.59 -0.41 -14.91
N VAL A 37 7.52 -0.27 -15.70
CA VAL A 37 6.23 0.23 -15.20
C VAL A 37 5.69 -0.64 -14.09
N VAL A 38 5.55 -1.96 -14.29
CA VAL A 38 4.97 -2.80 -13.22
C VAL A 38 5.91 -2.88 -12.02
N ARG A 39 7.23 -2.94 -12.22
CA ARG A 39 8.21 -2.88 -11.12
C ARG A 39 8.07 -1.61 -10.29
N SER A 40 7.70 -0.49 -10.91
CA SER A 40 7.47 0.77 -10.20
C SER A 40 6.40 0.66 -9.11
N PHE A 41 5.38 -0.18 -9.30
CA PHE A 41 4.28 -0.34 -8.33
C PHE A 41 4.77 -0.85 -6.98
N MET A 42 5.81 -1.70 -6.96
CA MET A 42 6.38 -2.25 -5.73
C MET A 42 7.03 -1.19 -4.85
N ALA A 43 7.62 -0.17 -5.48
CA ALA A 43 8.34 0.90 -4.79
C ALA A 43 7.41 2.02 -4.29
N LEU A 44 6.15 2.06 -4.75
CA LEU A 44 5.21 3.09 -4.35
C LEU A 44 4.78 2.91 -2.89
N PRO A 45 4.90 3.94 -2.04
CA PRO A 45 4.26 3.96 -0.72
C PRO A 45 2.74 3.80 -0.85
N MET A 46 2.11 3.08 0.08
CA MET A 46 0.66 2.89 0.04
C MET A 46 -0.12 4.21 0.07
N GLY A 47 0.34 5.23 0.80
CA GLY A 47 -0.27 6.57 0.81
C GLY A 47 -0.24 7.22 -0.57
N THR A 48 0.84 7.01 -1.34
CA THR A 48 0.93 7.44 -2.74
C THR A 48 -0.04 6.65 -3.62
N ILE A 49 -0.13 5.33 -3.46
CA ILE A 49 -1.07 4.51 -4.24
C ILE A 49 -2.52 4.98 -3.99
N VAL A 50 -2.92 5.14 -2.72
CA VAL A 50 -4.25 5.63 -2.35
C VAL A 50 -4.54 6.97 -3.02
N ARG A 51 -3.63 7.94 -2.88
CA ARG A 51 -3.79 9.28 -3.46
C ARG A 51 -3.90 9.24 -4.99
N LEU A 52 -3.07 8.45 -5.66
CA LEU A 52 -3.09 8.32 -7.13
C LEU A 52 -4.42 7.74 -7.62
N LEU A 53 -4.91 6.67 -6.97
CA LEU A 53 -6.16 6.04 -7.35
C LEU A 53 -7.36 6.94 -7.04
N GLU A 54 -7.35 7.67 -5.92
CA GLU A 54 -8.44 8.60 -5.57
C GLU A 54 -8.56 9.73 -6.58
N LYS A 55 -7.43 10.26 -7.08
CA LYS A 55 -7.41 11.23 -8.18
C LYS A 55 -7.94 10.63 -9.48
N TYR A 56 -7.61 9.37 -9.75
CA TYR A 56 -7.98 8.67 -10.98
C TYR A 56 -9.49 8.42 -11.10
N GLU A 57 -10.11 7.94 -10.01
CA GLU A 57 -11.54 7.59 -9.96
C GLU A 57 -12.20 8.24 -8.71
N PRO A 58 -12.37 9.57 -8.68
CA PRO A 58 -12.76 10.32 -7.47
C PRO A 58 -14.17 10.01 -6.96
N ASN A 59 -15.01 9.40 -7.80
CA ASN A 59 -16.38 9.03 -7.44
C ASN A 59 -16.48 7.59 -6.90
N GLN A 60 -15.39 6.82 -6.95
CA GLN A 60 -15.35 5.44 -6.45
C GLN A 60 -14.92 5.44 -4.98
N LYS A 61 -15.83 5.05 -4.09
CA LYS A 61 -15.52 4.92 -2.66
C LYS A 61 -14.65 3.70 -2.40
N SER A 62 -13.63 3.87 -1.54
CA SER A 62 -12.83 2.78 -0.94
C SER A 62 -12.15 1.85 -1.95
N GLN A 63 -11.33 2.42 -2.83
CA GLN A 63 -10.60 1.69 -3.88
C GLN A 63 -9.61 0.65 -3.33
N ILE A 64 -9.03 0.89 -2.17
CA ILE A 64 -8.11 -0.01 -1.45
C ILE A 64 -8.59 -0.21 0.00
N GLY A 65 -9.90 -0.37 0.19
CA GLY A 65 -10.49 -0.70 1.49
C GLY A 65 -10.19 0.35 2.57
N CYS A 66 -9.67 -0.11 3.73
CA CYS A 66 -9.40 0.75 4.89
C CYS A 66 -8.21 1.70 4.71
N TYR A 67 -7.34 1.49 3.72
CA TYR A 67 -6.25 2.42 3.41
C TYR A 67 -6.78 3.81 2.99
N ASN A 68 -7.90 3.87 2.28
CA ASN A 68 -8.57 5.14 1.95
C ASN A 68 -9.03 5.87 3.23
N ASN A 69 -9.61 5.15 4.19
CA ASN A 69 -10.07 5.73 5.44
C ASN A 69 -8.91 6.24 6.30
N LEU A 70 -7.83 5.46 6.38
CA LEU A 70 -6.62 5.84 7.09
C LEU A 70 -5.97 7.09 6.48
N TYR A 71 -5.77 7.10 5.16
CA TYR A 71 -5.24 8.26 4.42
C TYR A 71 -6.10 9.50 4.64
N LYS A 72 -7.42 9.36 4.50
CA LYS A 72 -8.36 10.45 4.73
C LYS A 72 -8.32 10.95 6.18
N SER A 73 -8.20 10.06 7.15
CA SER A 73 -8.10 10.45 8.57
C SER A 73 -6.85 11.30 8.81
N VAL A 74 -5.70 10.90 8.27
CA VAL A 74 -4.47 11.71 8.32
C VAL A 74 -4.66 13.06 7.63
N SER A 75 -5.35 13.09 6.49
CA SER A 75 -5.65 14.34 5.76
C SER A 75 -6.54 15.28 6.57
N ASP A 76 -7.57 14.75 7.21
CA ASP A 76 -8.58 15.49 7.97
C ASP A 76 -8.07 15.96 9.34
N LEU A 77 -7.11 15.26 9.95
CA LEU A 77 -6.50 15.64 11.23
C LEU A 77 -5.80 17.00 11.14
N PRO A 78 -6.05 17.95 12.06
CA PRO A 78 -5.29 19.19 12.19
C PRO A 78 -3.76 18.96 12.21
N VAL A 79 -2.99 19.90 11.65
CA VAL A 79 -1.52 19.87 11.74
C VAL A 79 -1.06 19.83 13.20
N ASP A 80 -1.81 20.49 14.08
CA ASP A 80 -1.57 20.48 15.52
C ASP A 80 -1.75 19.10 16.17
N ASP A 81 -2.33 18.09 15.53
CA ASP A 81 -2.38 16.73 16.11
C ASP A 81 -1.11 15.91 15.78
N PHE A 82 -0.19 16.47 14.99
CA PHE A 82 1.09 15.85 14.64
C PHE A 82 2.23 16.37 15.50
N MET A 83 3.29 15.57 15.62
CA MET A 83 4.53 15.97 16.30
C MET A 83 5.22 17.15 15.59
N ARG A 84 5.17 17.16 14.26
CA ARG A 84 5.69 18.22 13.38
C ARG A 84 4.80 18.34 12.15
N GLU A 85 4.77 19.52 11.53
CA GLU A 85 4.06 19.73 10.25
C GLU A 85 4.58 18.79 9.15
N ALA A 86 5.88 18.52 9.15
CA ALA A 86 6.52 17.58 8.24
C ALA A 86 6.00 16.13 8.38
N CYS A 87 5.55 15.70 9.58
CA CYS A 87 5.00 14.35 9.78
C CYS A 87 3.75 14.13 8.93
N LYS A 88 2.83 15.11 8.94
CA LYS A 88 1.60 15.06 8.15
C LYS A 88 1.92 15.07 6.65
N GLY A 89 2.82 15.97 6.24
CA GLY A 89 3.29 16.06 4.85
C GLY A 89 3.82 14.72 4.34
N MET A 90 4.65 14.03 5.12
CA MET A 90 5.25 12.75 4.73
C MET A 90 4.24 11.59 4.65
N LEU A 91 3.18 11.59 5.46
CA LEU A 91 2.16 10.54 5.37
C LEU A 91 1.23 10.74 4.16
N LEU A 92 0.96 11.99 3.79
CA LEU A 92 0.12 12.34 2.65
C LEU A 92 0.86 12.36 1.31
N TYR A 93 2.15 12.71 1.38
CA TYR A 93 3.09 12.87 0.28
C TYR A 93 4.47 12.30 0.68
N PRO A 94 4.59 10.98 0.90
CA PRO A 94 5.88 10.38 1.26
C PRO A 94 6.91 10.70 0.17
N GLU A 95 7.89 11.56 0.51
CA GLU A 95 8.79 12.20 -0.47
C GLU A 95 9.76 11.22 -1.16
N LYS A 96 9.76 11.30 -2.49
CA LYS A 96 10.89 11.27 -3.46
C LYS A 96 11.91 10.12 -3.49
N GLN A 97 11.78 9.02 -2.75
CA GLN A 97 12.58 7.81 -3.07
C GLN A 97 12.10 7.11 -4.34
N CYS A 98 10.89 7.44 -4.83
CA CYS A 98 10.36 7.00 -6.13
C CYS A 98 10.96 7.77 -7.34
N ARG A 99 12.20 8.30 -7.28
CA ARG A 99 12.87 8.88 -8.46
C ARG A 99 13.28 7.82 -9.50
N GLN A 100 13.02 6.54 -9.26
CA GLN A 100 13.37 5.44 -10.16
C GLN A 100 12.23 5.02 -11.09
N LEU A 101 11.11 5.74 -11.10
CA LEU A 101 9.95 5.35 -11.90
C LEU A 101 10.01 6.05 -13.27
N HIS A 102 10.12 5.25 -14.33
CA HIS A 102 10.02 5.70 -15.73
C HIS A 102 8.68 6.37 -16.08
N LEU A 103 7.72 6.36 -15.16
CA LEU A 103 6.45 7.04 -15.26
C LEU A 103 6.36 8.08 -14.15
N ASN A 104 6.29 9.35 -14.54
CA ASN A 104 5.74 10.36 -13.66
C ASN A 104 4.23 10.11 -13.54
N ILE A 105 3.84 9.22 -12.63
CA ILE A 105 2.43 8.87 -12.38
C ILE A 105 1.74 10.00 -11.61
N ASP A 106 2.51 10.85 -10.95
CA ASP A 106 2.02 11.97 -10.14
C ASP A 106 2.29 13.32 -10.83
N ASP A 107 1.22 13.96 -11.31
CA ASP A 107 1.29 15.25 -12.02
C ASP A 107 1.91 16.39 -11.20
N ASP A 108 2.00 16.23 -9.87
CA ASP A 108 2.46 17.27 -8.94
C ASP A 108 3.99 17.27 -8.71
N THR A 109 4.72 16.35 -9.35
CA THR A 109 6.18 16.24 -9.21
C THR A 109 6.87 16.30 -10.56
N GLU A 110 7.67 17.33 -10.84
CA GLU A 110 8.64 17.28 -11.92
C GLU A 110 9.70 16.21 -11.57
N CYS A 111 9.70 15.08 -12.27
CA CYS A 111 10.77 14.09 -12.20
C CYS A 111 11.69 14.28 -13.40
N ASP A 112 12.84 14.91 -13.18
CA ASP A 112 13.82 15.22 -14.23
C ASP A 112 14.89 14.13 -14.44
N GLU A 113 14.86 13.02 -13.70
CA GLU A 113 15.91 12.00 -13.79
C GLU A 113 15.35 10.60 -13.98
N ILE A 114 15.51 10.09 -15.21
CA ILE A 114 15.35 8.67 -15.54
C ILE A 114 16.57 7.94 -14.98
N PHE A 115 16.44 7.33 -13.80
CA PHE A 115 17.39 6.31 -13.39
C PHE A 115 17.08 5.04 -14.18
N ASP A 116 17.91 4.76 -15.19
CA ASP A 116 18.02 3.45 -15.78
C ASP A 116 18.33 2.48 -14.63
N LEU A 117 17.29 1.81 -14.11
CA LEU A 117 17.47 0.60 -13.33
C LEU A 117 18.29 -0.31 -14.24
N ASN A 118 19.54 -0.52 -13.86
CA ASN A 118 20.53 -1.26 -14.62
C ASN A 118 20.07 -2.73 -14.66
N ILE A 119 19.06 -3.03 -15.47
CA ILE A 119 18.71 -4.37 -15.91
C ILE A 119 19.81 -4.73 -16.89
N ASP A 120 20.96 -5.07 -16.31
CA ASP A 120 22.12 -5.58 -17.01
C ASP A 120 21.73 -6.99 -17.49
N GLY A 121 21.10 -7.08 -18.67
CA GLY A 121 20.71 -8.37 -19.24
C GLY A 121 19.49 -8.39 -20.15
N ASP A 122 19.69 -7.91 -21.38
CA ASP A 122 19.06 -8.42 -22.60
C ASP A 122 17.54 -8.19 -22.80
N LYS A 123 17.12 -8.17 -24.06
CA LYS A 123 15.76 -7.90 -24.57
C LYS A 123 14.72 -8.97 -24.20
N ARG A 124 14.65 -9.39 -22.93
CA ARG A 124 13.75 -10.46 -22.51
C ARG A 124 12.37 -9.89 -22.26
N SER A 125 11.41 -10.33 -23.06
CA SER A 125 10.01 -10.13 -22.74
C SER A 125 9.62 -10.97 -21.53
N VAL A 126 8.59 -10.53 -20.82
CA VAL A 126 7.94 -11.30 -19.77
C VAL A 126 6.52 -11.62 -20.20
N ILE A 127 6.00 -12.72 -19.67
CA ILE A 127 4.59 -13.09 -19.75
C ILE A 127 3.95 -12.69 -18.43
N ILE A 128 2.88 -11.92 -18.53
CA ILE A 128 2.02 -11.50 -17.41
C ILE A 128 0.68 -12.22 -17.60
N THR A 129 0.38 -13.18 -16.74
CA THR A 129 -0.87 -13.94 -16.83
C THR A 129 -2.03 -13.17 -16.23
N GLU A 130 -3.24 -13.69 -16.44
CA GLU A 130 -4.46 -13.02 -15.96
C GLU A 130 -4.57 -12.90 -14.45
N ASN A 131 -3.94 -13.80 -13.70
CA ASN A 131 -3.81 -13.70 -12.25
C ASN A 131 -2.56 -12.93 -11.79
N MET A 132 -1.97 -12.12 -12.68
CA MET A 132 -0.81 -11.26 -12.48
C MET A 132 0.48 -11.97 -12.06
N LYS A 133 0.65 -13.25 -12.42
CA LYS A 133 1.97 -13.86 -12.34
C LYS A 133 2.83 -13.32 -13.47
N VAL A 134 4.07 -13.02 -13.15
CA VAL A 134 5.07 -12.50 -14.09
C VAL A 134 6.21 -13.50 -14.18
N GLU A 135 6.55 -13.91 -15.41
CA GLU A 135 7.63 -14.85 -15.68
C GLU A 135 8.37 -14.45 -16.97
N PHE A 136 9.66 -14.78 -17.10
CA PHE A 136 10.38 -14.54 -18.35
C PHE A 136 9.76 -15.36 -19.48
N ALA A 137 9.52 -14.73 -20.62
CA ALA A 137 8.89 -15.38 -21.76
C ALA A 137 9.77 -16.52 -22.29
N SER A 138 9.18 -17.70 -22.39
CA SER A 138 9.79 -18.86 -23.04
C SER A 138 8.70 -19.80 -23.56
N ILE A 139 9.05 -20.64 -24.54
CA ILE A 139 8.13 -21.65 -25.08
C ILE A 139 7.64 -22.59 -23.95
N ALA A 140 8.51 -22.94 -23.01
CA ALA A 140 8.16 -23.77 -21.86
C ALA A 140 7.06 -23.12 -21.02
N VAL A 141 7.24 -21.85 -20.62
CA VAL A 141 6.25 -21.09 -19.85
C VAL A 141 4.92 -20.96 -20.59
N VAL A 142 4.95 -20.71 -21.91
CA VAL A 142 3.73 -20.64 -22.73
C VAL A 142 2.98 -21.97 -22.73
N LEU A 143 3.67 -23.08 -22.97
CA LEU A 143 3.06 -24.41 -22.99
C LEU A 143 2.51 -24.81 -21.62
N ASP A 144 3.27 -24.57 -20.55
CA ASP A 144 2.84 -24.85 -19.18
C ASP A 144 1.60 -24.02 -18.81
N THR A 145 1.57 -22.73 -19.21
CA THR A 145 0.42 -21.86 -19.00
C THR A 145 -0.81 -22.36 -19.78
N LEU A 146 -0.65 -22.72 -21.05
CA LEU A 146 -1.74 -23.23 -21.88
C LEU A 146 -2.31 -24.55 -21.34
N HIS A 147 -1.45 -25.49 -20.97
CA HIS A 147 -1.86 -26.75 -20.36
C HIS A 147 -2.55 -26.53 -19.01
N GLY A 148 -2.00 -25.65 -18.17
CA GLY A 148 -2.59 -25.29 -16.88
C GLY A 148 -3.97 -24.65 -17.00
N LEU A 149 -4.26 -23.98 -18.12
CA LEU A 149 -5.56 -23.39 -18.44
C LEU A 149 -6.49 -24.31 -19.26
N GLY A 150 -6.02 -25.51 -19.63
CA GLY A 150 -6.80 -26.52 -20.36
C GLY A 150 -6.96 -26.26 -21.87
N TYR A 151 -6.01 -25.56 -22.50
CA TYR A 151 -5.98 -25.43 -23.96
C TYR A 151 -5.22 -26.58 -24.62
N GLU A 152 -5.86 -27.22 -25.60
CA GLU A 152 -5.29 -28.30 -26.42
C GLU A 152 -4.62 -27.79 -27.70
N ASN A 153 -5.06 -26.63 -28.19
CA ASN A 153 -4.54 -25.99 -29.40
C ASN A 153 -4.70 -24.45 -29.35
N LEU A 154 -4.18 -23.77 -30.37
CA LEU A 154 -4.12 -22.31 -30.44
C LEU A 154 -5.24 -21.69 -31.30
N ASP A 155 -6.18 -22.50 -31.83
CA ASP A 155 -7.15 -22.06 -32.85
C ASP A 155 -8.10 -20.95 -32.34
N LYS A 156 -8.27 -20.88 -31.02
CA LYS A 156 -9.13 -19.91 -30.32
C LYS A 156 -8.39 -18.64 -29.89
N LEU A 157 -7.07 -18.62 -30.01
CA LEU A 157 -6.22 -17.57 -29.48
C LEU A 157 -5.83 -16.58 -30.57
N GLU A 158 -5.74 -15.30 -30.21
CA GLU A 158 -5.26 -14.25 -31.09
C GLU A 158 -4.38 -13.26 -30.34
N ASN A 159 -3.38 -12.76 -31.06
CA ASN A 159 -2.50 -11.72 -30.59
C ASN A 159 -3.06 -10.35 -30.97
N ILE A 160 -3.26 -9.49 -29.98
CA ILE A 160 -3.69 -8.10 -30.15
C ILE A 160 -2.60 -7.20 -29.57
N CYS A 161 -2.15 -6.21 -30.34
CA CYS A 161 -1.23 -5.21 -29.82
C CYS A 161 -2.04 -4.03 -29.26
N VAL A 162 -1.72 -3.61 -28.04
CA VAL A 162 -2.34 -2.46 -27.37
C VAL A 162 -1.28 -1.46 -26.95
N ASP A 163 -1.61 -0.18 -27.09
CA ASP A 163 -0.83 0.91 -26.51
C ASP A 163 -1.28 1.12 -25.05
N VAL A 164 -0.30 1.31 -24.17
CA VAL A 164 -0.50 1.51 -22.74
C VAL A 164 -0.06 2.91 -22.38
N GLY A 165 -1.02 3.74 -21.99
CA GLY A 165 -0.80 5.06 -21.44
C GLY A 165 -1.02 5.10 -19.93
N HIS A 166 -0.95 6.31 -19.37
CA HIS A 166 -1.09 6.55 -17.93
C HIS A 166 -2.43 6.04 -17.36
N LYS A 167 -3.50 6.15 -18.14
CA LYS A 167 -4.84 5.66 -17.77
C LYS A 167 -4.87 4.15 -17.56
N GLU A 168 -4.28 3.39 -18.50
CA GLU A 168 -4.21 1.94 -18.45
C GLU A 168 -3.32 1.49 -17.29
N VAL A 169 -2.22 2.20 -17.02
CA VAL A 169 -1.32 1.93 -15.88
C VAL A 169 -2.05 2.10 -14.56
N LEU A 170 -2.75 3.23 -14.35
CA LEU A 170 -3.53 3.46 -13.13
C LEU A 170 -4.68 2.47 -12.97
N SER A 171 -5.34 2.12 -14.07
CA SER A 171 -6.39 1.09 -14.06
C SER A 171 -5.82 -0.28 -13.67
N LEU A 172 -4.65 -0.64 -14.18
CA LEU A 172 -4.00 -1.90 -13.82
C LEU A 172 -3.57 -1.91 -12.36
N LEU A 173 -3.02 -0.80 -11.85
CA LEU A 173 -2.69 -0.64 -10.43
C LEU A 173 -3.92 -0.81 -9.54
N LEU A 174 -5.06 -0.22 -9.92
CA LEU A 174 -6.33 -0.43 -9.21
C LEU A 174 -6.81 -1.89 -9.27
N CYS A 175 -6.73 -2.52 -10.44
CA CYS A 175 -7.16 -3.90 -10.64
C CYS A 175 -6.29 -4.91 -9.86
N LEU A 176 -5.04 -4.60 -9.52
CA LEU A 176 -4.23 -5.44 -8.62
C LEU A 176 -4.92 -5.69 -7.27
N PHE A 177 -5.63 -4.69 -6.74
CA PHE A 177 -6.31 -4.75 -5.44
C PHE A 177 -7.76 -5.22 -5.53
N SER A 178 -8.37 -5.18 -6.71
CA SER A 178 -9.84 -5.27 -6.85
C SER A 178 -10.35 -6.30 -7.85
N SER A 179 -9.51 -6.83 -8.74
CA SER A 179 -9.91 -7.72 -9.82
C SER A 179 -9.22 -9.09 -9.77
N GLU A 180 -9.96 -10.13 -10.16
CA GLU A 180 -9.44 -11.47 -10.46
C GLU A 180 -9.00 -11.63 -11.93
N THR A 181 -9.36 -10.67 -12.79
CA THR A 181 -9.03 -10.64 -14.24
C THR A 181 -8.54 -9.26 -14.71
N PRO A 182 -7.46 -8.73 -14.12
CA PRO A 182 -6.94 -7.38 -14.39
C PRO A 182 -6.71 -7.05 -15.86
N LEU A 183 -6.07 -7.92 -16.66
CA LEU A 183 -5.73 -7.56 -18.05
C LEU A 183 -7.00 -7.49 -18.92
N THR A 184 -7.96 -8.40 -18.72
CA THR A 184 -9.26 -8.38 -19.39
C THR A 184 -10.03 -7.11 -19.03
N ASP A 185 -10.06 -6.76 -17.74
CA ASP A 185 -10.81 -5.60 -17.26
C ASP A 185 -10.25 -4.28 -17.78
N VAL A 186 -8.92 -4.17 -17.81
CA VAL A 186 -8.23 -2.98 -18.31
C VAL A 186 -8.31 -2.89 -19.83
N PHE A 187 -7.95 -3.96 -20.56
CA PHE A 187 -7.68 -3.86 -21.99
C PHE A 187 -8.84 -4.30 -22.90
N LEU A 188 -9.77 -5.15 -22.43
CA LEU A 188 -10.92 -5.59 -23.22
C LEU A 188 -12.22 -4.91 -22.79
N ASN A 189 -12.47 -4.79 -21.48
CA ASN A 189 -13.73 -4.25 -20.96
C ASN A 189 -13.75 -2.70 -20.85
N LYS A 190 -12.65 -2.02 -21.21
CA LYS A 190 -12.52 -0.56 -21.32
C LYS A 190 -13.23 0.22 -20.21
N HIS A 191 -12.92 -0.11 -18.95
CA HIS A 191 -13.45 0.58 -17.76
C HIS A 191 -14.97 0.53 -17.59
N SER A 192 -15.64 -0.51 -18.09
CA SER A 192 -17.02 -0.82 -17.70
C SER A 192 -17.05 -1.23 -16.23
N SER A 193 -16.87 -0.27 -15.32
CA SER A 193 -16.82 -0.41 -13.85
C SER A 193 -16.21 -1.74 -13.40
N CYS A 194 -14.90 -1.79 -13.12
CA CYS A 194 -14.28 -2.95 -12.47
C CYS A 194 -15.15 -3.34 -11.27
N GLY A 195 -15.94 -4.40 -11.44
CA GLY A 195 -17.05 -4.72 -10.56
C GLY A 195 -16.45 -5.15 -9.24
N MET A 196 -16.52 -4.28 -8.25
CA MET A 196 -15.95 -4.52 -6.94
C MET A 196 -16.48 -5.85 -6.41
N MET A 197 -15.61 -6.86 -6.30
CA MET A 197 -15.90 -7.99 -5.44
C MET A 197 -15.78 -7.46 -4.01
N THR A 198 -16.91 -7.15 -3.37
CA THR A 198 -17.00 -6.89 -1.92
C THR A 198 -16.75 -8.16 -1.10
N ARG A 199 -15.86 -9.04 -1.53
CA ARG A 199 -15.38 -10.11 -0.68
C ARG A 199 -14.20 -9.56 0.08
N LEU A 200 -14.51 -8.92 1.21
CA LEU A 200 -13.68 -9.10 2.39
C LEU A 200 -13.39 -10.61 2.43
N PRO A 201 -12.14 -11.08 2.34
CA PRO A 201 -11.86 -12.45 2.72
C PRO A 201 -12.49 -12.64 4.10
N ASP A 202 -13.23 -13.74 4.29
CA ASP A 202 -13.74 -14.10 5.61
C ASP A 202 -12.56 -13.91 6.57
N MET A 203 -12.71 -12.95 7.50
CA MET A 203 -11.68 -12.66 8.50
C MET A 203 -11.30 -14.01 9.08
N PRO A 204 -10.02 -14.46 9.00
CA PRO A 204 -9.64 -15.73 9.58
C PRO A 204 -10.16 -15.74 11.00
N THR A 205 -11.05 -16.69 11.30
CA THR A 205 -11.61 -16.81 12.63
C THR A 205 -10.39 -16.96 13.53
N LEU A 206 -10.12 -15.96 14.39
CA LEU A 206 -9.08 -16.04 15.41
C LEU A 206 -9.45 -17.23 16.31
N THR A 207 -9.02 -18.42 15.91
CA THR A 207 -9.03 -19.58 16.79
C THR A 207 -8.17 -19.18 17.96
N SER A 208 -8.74 -19.21 19.16
CA SER A 208 -8.03 -18.85 20.38
C SER A 208 -6.73 -19.64 20.44
N MET A 209 -5.61 -18.99 20.11
CA MET A 209 -4.30 -19.57 20.28
C MET A 209 -4.03 -19.52 21.78
N GLN A 210 -4.48 -20.55 22.49
CA GLN A 210 -4.06 -20.84 23.86
C GLN A 210 -2.63 -21.37 23.81
N GLY A 211 -1.70 -20.51 23.39
CA GLY A 211 -0.27 -20.74 23.45
C GLY A 211 0.23 -20.41 24.85
N ARG A 212 0.20 -21.40 25.74
CA ARG A 212 0.84 -21.34 27.06
C ARG A 212 2.36 -21.40 26.84
N GLY A 213 2.96 -20.25 26.60
CA GLY A 213 4.41 -20.04 26.60
C GLY A 213 4.67 -18.66 27.19
N GLU A 214 5.42 -18.60 28.28
CA GLU A 214 5.83 -17.35 28.90
C GLU A 214 6.71 -16.58 27.91
N ALA A 215 6.14 -15.57 27.27
CA ALA A 215 6.86 -14.60 26.47
C ALA A 215 7.38 -13.49 27.41
N GLU A 216 8.68 -13.19 27.34
CA GLU A 216 9.27 -12.02 27.98
C GLU A 216 8.51 -10.73 27.57
N PRO A 217 8.27 -9.78 28.48
CA PRO A 217 7.28 -8.72 28.30
C PRO A 217 7.89 -7.51 27.58
N ASN A 218 8.02 -7.58 26.26
CA ASN A 218 8.11 -6.36 25.45
C ASN A 218 6.75 -6.09 24.82
N GLU A 219 5.80 -5.69 25.67
CA GLU A 219 4.52 -5.12 25.26
C GLU A 219 4.78 -3.88 24.40
N VAL A 220 4.23 -3.86 23.19
CA VAL A 220 4.54 -2.80 22.21
C VAL A 220 3.49 -1.71 22.25
N VAL A 221 2.21 -2.10 22.23
CA VAL A 221 1.04 -1.21 22.18
C VAL A 221 -0.13 -1.82 22.96
N SER A 222 -0.84 -1.01 23.74
CA SER A 222 -2.11 -1.40 24.38
C SER A 222 -3.28 -0.56 23.83
N LEU A 223 -4.44 -1.18 23.69
CA LEU A 223 -5.66 -0.53 23.23
C LEU A 223 -6.90 -1.13 23.89
N THR A 224 -7.89 -0.28 24.14
CA THR A 224 -9.21 -0.70 24.64
C THR A 224 -10.18 -0.81 23.47
N VAL A 225 -10.59 -2.03 23.15
CA VAL A 225 -11.52 -2.31 22.06
C VAL A 225 -12.94 -2.47 22.58
N PHE A 226 -13.87 -1.71 22.03
CA PHE A 226 -15.28 -1.78 22.35
C PHE A 226 -16.00 -2.65 21.32
N VAL A 227 -16.52 -3.80 21.79
CA VAL A 227 -17.24 -4.75 20.94
C VAL A 227 -18.71 -4.83 21.30
N ARG A 228 -19.54 -5.13 20.30
CA ARG A 228 -20.95 -5.42 20.50
C ARG A 228 -21.13 -6.87 20.95
N LYS A 229 -21.79 -7.09 22.08
CA LYS A 229 -21.94 -8.41 22.72
C LYS A 229 -22.65 -9.46 21.86
N ARG A 230 -23.60 -9.06 21.01
CA ARG A 230 -24.45 -10.00 20.27
C ARG A 230 -23.71 -10.76 19.16
N ASP A 231 -22.79 -10.08 18.48
CA ASP A 231 -22.09 -10.57 17.29
C ASP A 231 -20.56 -10.43 17.41
N MET A 232 -20.07 -9.96 18.55
CA MET A 232 -18.65 -9.67 18.81
C MET A 232 -18.04 -8.68 17.81
N LYS A 233 -18.86 -7.90 17.10
CA LYS A 233 -18.38 -6.92 16.13
C LYS A 233 -17.63 -5.79 16.86
N VAL A 234 -16.43 -5.46 16.38
CA VAL A 234 -15.68 -4.28 16.83
C VAL A 234 -16.43 -3.02 16.40
N MET A 235 -16.63 -2.11 17.34
CA MET A 235 -17.30 -0.83 17.07
C MET A 235 -16.27 0.28 16.96
N CYS A 236 -15.33 0.31 17.91
CA CYS A 236 -14.18 1.18 17.91
C CYS A 236 -13.10 0.63 18.85
N ALA A 237 -11.90 1.19 18.74
CA ALA A 237 -10.83 1.07 19.71
C ALA A 237 -10.43 2.47 20.21
N GLU A 238 -10.08 2.57 21.48
CA GLU A 238 -9.41 3.73 22.06
C GLU A 238 -7.96 3.34 22.34
N SER A 239 -7.03 4.17 21.87
CA SER A 239 -5.59 3.95 22.06
C SER A 239 -4.82 5.27 22.08
N GLY A 240 -3.64 5.24 22.69
CA GLY A 240 -2.67 6.33 22.62
C GLY A 240 -2.00 6.43 21.25
N HIS A 241 -1.03 7.34 21.16
CA HIS A 241 -0.26 7.60 19.94
C HIS A 241 0.46 6.37 19.37
N GLU A 242 0.86 5.40 20.20
CA GLU A 242 1.69 4.28 19.77
C GLU A 242 0.98 3.40 18.72
N PHE A 243 -0.34 3.19 18.88
CA PHE A 243 -1.11 2.43 17.89
C PHE A 243 -1.37 3.24 16.62
N VAL A 244 -1.64 4.54 16.77
CA VAL A 244 -1.90 5.42 15.64
C VAL A 244 -0.65 5.58 14.79
N ASP A 245 0.52 5.74 15.40
CA ASP A 245 1.79 5.77 14.70
C ASP A 245 2.06 4.47 13.94
N LEU A 246 1.73 3.32 14.56
CA LEU A 246 1.77 2.02 13.91
C LEU A 246 0.81 1.94 12.72
N LEU A 247 -0.40 2.50 12.79
CA LEU A 247 -1.29 2.55 11.63
C LEU A 247 -0.71 3.46 10.54
N CYS A 248 -0.25 4.66 10.90
CA CYS A 248 0.31 5.65 9.98
C CYS A 248 1.52 5.12 9.20
N ILE A 249 2.35 4.24 9.80
CA ILE A 249 3.50 3.66 9.10
C ILE A 249 3.09 2.93 7.82
N PHE A 250 1.90 2.32 7.79
CA PHE A 250 1.40 1.59 6.62
C PHE A 250 1.18 2.51 5.41
N LEU A 251 0.97 3.82 5.60
CA LEU A 251 0.89 4.78 4.50
C LEU A 251 2.27 5.14 3.92
N ALA A 252 3.30 5.11 4.76
CA ALA A 252 4.66 5.52 4.39
C ALA A 252 5.48 4.37 3.77
N VAL A 253 5.16 3.12 4.07
CA VAL A 253 5.90 1.96 3.56
C VAL A 253 5.55 1.63 2.10
N PRO A 254 6.54 1.23 1.27
CA PRO A 254 6.31 0.71 -0.07
C PRO A 254 5.43 -0.55 -0.09
N LEU A 255 4.73 -0.77 -1.20
CA LEU A 255 3.92 -1.97 -1.44
C LEU A 255 4.73 -3.27 -1.26
N GLU A 256 5.99 -3.27 -1.67
CA GLU A 256 6.92 -4.39 -1.44
C GLU A 256 7.06 -4.72 0.05
N SER A 257 7.30 -3.70 0.88
CA SER A 257 7.45 -3.87 2.32
C SER A 257 6.16 -4.38 2.96
N VAL A 258 4.99 -3.88 2.54
CA VAL A 258 3.69 -4.40 3.00
C VAL A 258 3.54 -5.88 2.67
N TRP A 259 3.89 -6.29 1.44
CA TRP A 259 3.85 -7.70 1.04
C TRP A 259 4.78 -8.57 1.89
N GLU A 260 6.00 -8.10 2.19
CA GLU A 260 6.95 -8.84 3.03
C GLU A 260 6.45 -9.06 4.46
N LEU A 261 5.75 -8.09 5.05
CA LEU A 261 5.12 -8.23 6.37
C LEU A 261 4.02 -9.30 6.36
N LEU A 262 3.33 -9.48 5.23
CA LEU A 262 2.27 -10.46 5.08
C LEU A 262 2.80 -11.86 4.69
N THR A 263 4.05 -12.00 4.26
CA THR A 263 4.58 -13.24 3.68
C THR A 263 4.61 -14.47 4.63
N PRO A 264 4.70 -14.35 5.98
CA PRO A 264 4.52 -15.50 6.87
C PRO A 264 3.06 -15.95 7.00
N SER A 265 2.09 -15.15 6.55
CA SER A 265 0.67 -15.39 6.75
C SER A 265 0.08 -16.28 5.65
N SER A 266 -0.91 -17.12 5.98
CA SER A 266 -1.66 -17.94 5.02
C SER A 266 -2.63 -17.11 4.15
N VAL A 267 -2.42 -15.80 4.03
CA VAL A 267 -3.33 -14.88 3.34
C VAL A 267 -3.06 -14.91 1.84
N GLN A 268 -4.04 -15.40 1.08
CA GLN A 268 -4.01 -15.35 -0.37
C GLN A 268 -4.46 -13.97 -0.87
N LEU A 269 -3.51 -13.09 -1.20
CA LEU A 269 -3.79 -11.74 -1.74
C LEU A 269 -4.14 -11.73 -3.25
N GLY A 270 -4.69 -12.83 -3.78
CA GLY A 270 -5.13 -12.91 -5.19
C GLY A 270 -4.05 -12.47 -6.20
N CYS A 271 -4.42 -11.54 -7.08
CA CYS A 271 -3.54 -10.96 -8.09
C CYS A 271 -2.36 -10.21 -7.49
N LEU A 272 -2.58 -9.41 -6.45
CA LEU A 272 -1.52 -8.66 -5.77
C LEU A 272 -0.43 -9.59 -5.21
N GLY A 273 -0.84 -10.68 -4.55
CA GLY A 273 0.11 -11.63 -3.98
C GLY A 273 0.92 -12.38 -5.03
N ASN A 274 0.27 -12.82 -6.12
CA ASN A 274 0.96 -13.42 -7.26
C ASN A 274 1.96 -12.45 -7.88
N PHE A 275 1.55 -11.20 -8.08
CA PHE A 275 2.37 -10.14 -8.64
C PHE A 275 3.62 -9.90 -7.78
N CYS A 276 3.46 -9.60 -6.49
CA CYS A 276 4.60 -9.34 -5.61
C CYS A 276 5.53 -10.55 -5.49
N THR A 277 4.98 -11.78 -5.45
CA THR A 277 5.78 -13.02 -5.43
C THR A 277 6.62 -13.17 -6.70
N SER A 278 5.98 -13.02 -7.86
CA SER A 278 6.66 -13.12 -9.16
C SER A 278 7.75 -12.07 -9.30
N MET A 279 7.44 -10.82 -8.98
CA MET A 279 8.40 -9.72 -9.11
C MET A 279 9.59 -9.88 -8.16
N LYS A 280 9.36 -10.29 -6.91
CA LYS A 280 10.43 -10.63 -5.97
C LYS A 280 11.33 -11.72 -6.54
N SER A 281 10.75 -12.80 -7.08
CA SER A 281 11.53 -13.88 -7.70
C SER A 281 12.32 -13.43 -8.94
N LEU A 282 11.75 -12.55 -9.77
CA LEU A 282 12.38 -12.10 -11.02
C LEU A 282 13.50 -11.08 -10.80
N PHE A 283 13.37 -10.23 -9.78
CA PHE A 283 14.26 -9.11 -9.51
C PHE A 283 15.06 -9.24 -8.21
N SER A 284 15.19 -10.47 -7.69
CA SER A 284 16.10 -10.83 -6.59
C SER A 284 17.58 -10.64 -7.00
N THR A 285 18.01 -9.40 -7.18
CA THR A 285 19.42 -9.02 -7.36
C THR A 285 19.76 -8.08 -6.21
N GLY A 286 20.68 -8.52 -5.34
CA GLY A 286 20.91 -7.96 -4.02
C GLY A 286 21.60 -6.60 -3.95
N ASP A 287 21.07 -5.57 -4.62
CA ASP A 287 21.67 -4.22 -4.54
C ASP A 287 20.67 -3.04 -4.52
N VAL A 288 19.37 -3.27 -4.54
CA VAL A 288 18.40 -2.21 -4.21
C VAL A 288 17.26 -2.82 -3.40
N VAL A 289 17.46 -2.95 -2.09
CA VAL A 289 16.33 -3.04 -1.17
C VAL A 289 15.56 -1.74 -1.37
N SER A 290 14.26 -1.80 -1.64
CA SER A 290 13.36 -0.64 -1.54
C SER A 290 13.26 -0.27 -0.06
N THR A 291 14.36 0.17 0.53
CA THR A 291 14.45 0.48 1.95
C THR A 291 13.57 1.68 2.17
N CYS A 292 12.49 1.51 2.95
CA CYS A 292 11.70 2.63 3.42
C CYS A 292 12.62 3.51 4.27
N MET A 293 13.11 4.63 3.73
CA MET A 293 13.92 5.55 4.53
C MET A 293 12.95 6.46 5.28
N LEU A 294 12.57 6.06 6.49
CA LEU A 294 11.97 6.96 7.46
C LEU A 294 13.10 7.83 8.03
N PRO A 295 13.02 9.17 8.01
CA PRO A 295 14.09 10.00 8.57
C PRO A 295 14.26 9.74 10.08
N LEU A 296 15.45 10.02 10.62
CA LEU A 296 15.86 9.57 11.97
C LEU A 296 14.98 10.12 13.11
N GLU A 297 14.42 11.33 12.95
CA GLU A 297 13.49 11.92 13.93
C GLU A 297 12.11 11.24 13.95
N TYR A 298 11.84 10.35 13.00
CA TYR A 298 10.56 9.65 12.81
C TYR A 298 10.67 8.17 13.19
N SER A 299 11.72 7.81 13.95
CA SER A 299 11.96 6.44 14.39
C SER A 299 10.89 5.97 15.37
N PHE A 300 10.08 4.99 14.95
CA PHE A 300 9.27 4.25 15.90
C PHE A 300 10.22 3.40 16.76
N GLN A 301 10.50 3.86 17.99
CA GLN A 301 11.56 3.31 18.85
C GLN A 301 11.40 1.81 19.18
N LYS A 302 10.23 1.24 18.92
CA LYS A 302 9.98 -0.20 18.94
C LYS A 302 9.81 -0.70 17.50
N SER A 303 10.90 -0.86 16.74
CA SER A 303 10.86 -1.40 15.37
C SER A 303 10.08 -2.72 15.35
N LEU A 304 8.86 -2.65 14.83
CA LEU A 304 7.92 -3.75 14.64
C LEU A 304 8.09 -4.37 13.25
N LEU A 305 8.59 -3.57 12.31
CA LEU A 305 9.05 -4.00 11.01
C LEU A 305 10.50 -4.48 11.22
N GLY A 306 10.86 -5.66 10.70
CA GLY A 306 12.08 -6.42 11.06
C GLY A 306 13.43 -5.72 10.83
N ASP A 307 14.53 -6.47 10.82
CA ASP A 307 15.90 -5.91 10.74
C ASP A 307 16.25 -5.21 9.39
N SER A 308 15.28 -5.03 8.48
CA SER A 308 15.47 -4.50 7.11
C SER A 308 15.32 -2.98 6.96
N TYR A 309 15.24 -2.22 8.05
CA TYR A 309 15.13 -0.75 8.01
C TYR A 309 16.46 -0.13 8.42
N GLU A 310 17.19 0.44 7.45
CA GLU A 310 18.37 1.25 7.75
C GLU A 310 17.95 2.68 8.09
N MET A 311 18.22 3.07 9.34
CA MET A 311 18.07 4.45 9.85
C MET A 311 19.23 5.29 9.31
N ASN A 312 18.97 6.24 8.41
CA ASN A 312 20.00 7.20 7.98
C ASN A 312 19.97 8.49 8.79
N ASN A 313 21.16 8.91 9.24
CA ASN A 313 21.44 10.24 9.80
C ASN A 313 21.40 11.28 8.68
N PHE A 314 20.22 11.75 8.28
CA PHE A 314 20.12 12.91 7.39
C PHE A 314 20.15 14.19 8.24
N SER A 315 21.34 14.68 8.53
CA SER A 315 21.55 15.99 9.19
C SER A 315 21.39 17.19 8.26
N ASP A 316 21.15 17.00 6.95
CA ASP A 316 21.38 18.04 5.94
C ASP A 316 20.14 18.35 5.08
N LEU A 317 18.96 18.46 5.69
CA LEU A 317 17.89 19.28 5.08
C LEU A 317 17.97 20.68 5.70
N ASP A 318 18.63 21.58 4.97
CA ASP A 318 18.64 23.02 5.19
C ASP A 318 17.22 23.59 4.99
N TYR A 319 16.33 23.35 5.96
CA TYR A 319 15.18 24.19 6.18
C TYR A 319 15.67 25.41 6.93
N GLY A 320 15.73 26.54 6.21
CA GLY A 320 16.27 27.80 6.70
C GLY A 320 15.89 28.08 8.15
N SER A 321 16.95 28.18 8.97
CA SER A 321 16.91 28.61 10.36
C SER A 321 16.01 29.85 10.53
N TYR A 322 14.87 29.67 11.20
CA TYR A 322 14.27 30.78 11.92
C TYR A 322 15.03 30.90 13.24
N ASP A 323 15.89 31.91 13.29
CA ASP A 323 16.56 32.42 14.47
C ASP A 323 15.51 32.86 15.49
N ASP A 324 15.11 31.96 16.41
CA ASP A 324 14.47 32.35 17.66
C ASP A 324 15.53 32.35 18.75
N GLY A 325 16.04 33.55 19.01
CA GLY A 325 17.01 33.80 20.07
C GLY A 325 16.37 33.58 21.44
N SER A 326 16.65 32.43 22.04
CA SER A 326 16.47 32.21 23.48
C SER A 326 17.44 31.13 23.96
N SER A 327 18.59 31.57 24.45
CA SER A 327 19.49 30.78 25.29
C SER A 327 18.80 30.41 26.61
N ASP A 328 18.61 29.11 26.86
CA ASP A 328 18.90 28.43 28.14
C ASP A 328 18.04 27.17 28.32
N SER A 329 18.49 26.03 27.77
CA SER A 329 18.54 24.73 28.46
C SER A 329 19.09 23.66 27.50
N GLU A 330 20.21 23.05 27.86
CA GLU A 330 20.65 21.77 27.27
C GLU A 330 19.66 20.67 27.74
N GLU A 331 18.54 20.51 27.05
CA GLU A 331 17.73 19.29 27.15
C GLU A 331 18.29 18.23 26.20
N LYS A 332 18.60 17.05 26.75
CA LYS A 332 19.09 15.89 26.00
C LYS A 332 18.05 15.46 24.93
N PRO A 333 18.47 14.98 23.75
CA PRO A 333 17.57 14.56 22.68
C PRO A 333 17.02 13.15 23.00
N HIS A 334 16.07 13.07 23.92
CA HIS A 334 15.35 11.86 24.26
C HIS A 334 13.86 12.21 24.40
N ASP A 335 13.12 12.48 23.29
CA ASP A 335 11.66 12.18 23.25
C ASP A 335 10.86 12.51 21.97
N PHE A 336 11.44 12.96 20.86
CA PHE A 336 10.66 13.41 19.69
C PHE A 336 10.33 12.32 18.65
N SER A 337 10.16 11.06 19.04
CA SER A 337 9.80 9.97 18.11
C SER A 337 8.29 9.82 17.90
N GLY A 338 7.87 9.57 16.66
CA GLY A 338 6.48 9.30 16.27
C GLY A 338 5.90 10.28 15.23
N PHE A 339 4.72 9.98 14.69
CA PHE A 339 4.01 10.86 13.75
C PHE A 339 3.04 11.79 14.48
N VAL A 340 2.25 11.24 15.40
CA VAL A 340 1.16 11.95 16.08
C VAL A 340 1.49 12.31 17.53
N LYS A 341 0.76 13.26 18.10
CA LYS A 341 1.02 13.76 19.46
C LYS A 341 0.86 12.67 20.52
N ARG A 342 1.85 12.59 21.43
CA ARG A 342 1.97 11.53 22.45
C ARG A 342 0.90 11.51 23.54
N LEU A 343 0.45 12.68 23.99
CA LEU A 343 -0.50 12.82 25.11
C LEU A 343 -1.97 12.89 24.64
N ALA A 344 -2.22 12.54 23.38
CA ALA A 344 -3.56 12.48 22.82
C ALA A 344 -4.04 11.03 22.77
N ASP A 345 -5.28 10.83 23.18
CA ASP A 345 -6.01 9.60 22.92
C ASP A 345 -6.70 9.71 21.55
N TYR A 346 -6.80 8.58 20.87
CA TYR A 346 -7.44 8.47 19.57
C TYR A 346 -8.53 7.41 19.61
N MET A 347 -9.62 7.68 18.90
CA MET A 347 -10.62 6.68 18.55
C MET A 347 -10.34 6.16 17.15
N ILE A 348 -10.25 4.85 17.03
CA ILE A 348 -10.07 4.13 15.77
C ILE A 348 -11.35 3.33 15.52
N LEU A 349 -12.00 3.54 14.38
CA LEU A 349 -13.20 2.77 14.01
C LEU A 349 -12.82 1.42 13.37
N ASP A 350 -13.79 0.52 13.27
CA ASP A 350 -13.63 -0.82 12.64
C ASP A 350 -13.10 -0.75 11.19
N ASP A 351 -13.32 0.36 10.51
CA ASP A 351 -12.85 0.63 9.14
C ASP A 351 -11.51 1.40 9.09
N LEU A 352 -10.80 1.47 10.24
CA LEU A 352 -9.55 2.19 10.50
C LEU A 352 -9.62 3.71 10.33
N THR A 353 -10.80 4.31 10.36
CA THR A 353 -10.92 5.77 10.49
C THR A 353 -10.41 6.22 11.85
N ILE A 354 -9.52 7.21 11.88
CA ILE A 354 -8.90 7.77 13.09
C ILE A 354 -9.52 9.13 13.42
N LYS A 355 -9.89 9.32 14.69
CA LYS A 355 -10.34 10.61 15.23
C LYS A 355 -9.58 10.93 16.50
N ALA A 356 -9.01 12.13 16.59
CA ALA A 356 -8.35 12.59 17.82
C ALA A 356 -9.40 12.90 18.90
N ALA A 357 -9.14 12.59 20.18
CA ALA A 357 -10.11 12.76 21.28
C ALA A 357 -10.61 14.20 21.48
N ASN A 358 -9.84 15.19 21.03
CA ASN A 358 -10.24 16.60 21.01
C ASN A 358 -11.28 16.93 19.91
N SER A 359 -11.40 16.09 18.88
CA SER A 359 -12.23 16.29 17.69
C SER A 359 -13.58 15.58 17.75
N TYR A 360 -13.79 14.67 18.72
CA TYR A 360 -15.04 13.94 18.89
C TYR A 360 -15.45 13.87 20.36
N SER A 361 -16.75 13.86 20.62
CA SER A 361 -17.28 13.64 21.96
C SER A 361 -17.62 12.16 22.14
N PRO A 362 -17.05 11.45 23.13
CA PRO A 362 -17.40 10.04 23.39
C PRO A 362 -18.90 9.83 23.63
N THR A 363 -19.57 10.79 24.27
CA THR A 363 -21.02 10.73 24.48
C THR A 363 -21.81 10.93 23.20
N ALA A 364 -21.39 11.83 22.31
CA ALA A 364 -21.99 11.99 21.00
C ALA A 364 -21.83 10.72 20.14
N PHE A 365 -20.64 10.11 20.16
CA PHE A 365 -20.40 8.85 19.47
C PHE A 365 -21.34 7.74 19.97
N LEU A 366 -21.49 7.58 21.29
CA LEU A 366 -22.44 6.62 21.85
C LEU A 366 -23.91 6.90 21.49
N MET A 367 -24.27 8.16 21.22
CA MET A 367 -25.61 8.52 20.71
C MET A 367 -25.77 8.22 19.22
N GLU A 368 -24.70 8.30 18.43
CA GLU A 368 -24.69 7.90 17.01
C GLU A 368 -24.77 6.38 16.85
N LEU A 369 -24.27 5.61 17.82
CA LEU A 369 -24.41 4.17 17.84
C LEU A 369 -25.89 3.79 18.06
N ASP A 370 -26.49 3.15 17.06
CA ASP A 370 -27.81 2.49 17.19
C ASP A 370 -27.71 1.17 17.97
N VAL A 371 -27.05 1.22 19.14
CA VAL A 371 -26.77 0.07 20.01
C VAL A 371 -26.93 0.53 21.46
N GLY A 372 -27.73 -0.19 22.25
CA GLY A 372 -27.85 0.13 23.66
C GLY A 372 -26.52 -0.05 24.39
N PHE A 373 -26.09 0.91 25.21
CA PHE A 373 -24.80 0.88 25.92
C PHE A 373 -24.55 -0.39 26.75
N LYS A 374 -25.62 -1.08 27.21
CA LYS A 374 -25.53 -2.38 27.90
C LYS A 374 -25.05 -3.51 27.01
N GLU A 375 -25.16 -3.36 25.69
CA GLU A 375 -24.70 -4.32 24.68
C GLU A 375 -23.24 -4.10 24.26
N ILE A 376 -22.59 -3.05 24.76
CA ILE A 376 -21.19 -2.77 24.48
C ILE A 376 -20.32 -3.36 25.60
N LYS A 377 -19.17 -3.93 25.26
CA LYS A 377 -18.21 -4.48 26.22
C LYS A 377 -16.78 -4.04 25.86
N PRO A 378 -16.04 -3.40 26.78
CA PRO A 378 -14.63 -3.12 26.58
C PRO A 378 -13.79 -4.40 26.73
N HIS A 379 -12.77 -4.54 25.90
CA HIS A 379 -11.73 -5.56 25.97
C HIS A 379 -10.38 -4.89 25.80
N GLU A 380 -9.47 -5.15 26.73
CA GLU A 380 -8.09 -4.71 26.61
C GLU A 380 -7.34 -5.68 25.69
N ILE A 381 -6.65 -5.13 24.69
CA ILE A 381 -5.79 -5.89 23.77
C ILE A 381 -4.40 -5.31 23.87
N ASN A 382 -3.43 -6.18 24.14
CA ASN A 382 -2.02 -5.83 24.17
C ASN A 382 -1.35 -6.51 22.99
N ILE A 383 -0.78 -5.70 22.10
CA ILE A 383 -0.10 -6.14 20.89
C ILE A 383 1.39 -6.26 21.21
N SER A 384 1.91 -7.48 21.09
CA SER A 384 3.35 -7.76 21.21
C SER A 384 4.05 -7.75 19.86
N LYS A 385 5.40 -7.71 19.86
CA LYS A 385 6.22 -7.79 18.64
C LYS A 385 5.88 -8.98 17.74
N THR A 386 5.50 -10.12 18.32
CA THR A 386 5.14 -11.32 17.54
C THR A 386 3.78 -11.23 16.87
N GLN A 387 2.85 -10.42 17.39
CA GLN A 387 1.50 -10.26 16.84
C GLN A 387 1.40 -9.19 15.75
N VAL A 388 2.41 -8.33 15.58
CA VAL A 388 2.44 -7.36 14.48
C VAL A 388 2.93 -7.98 13.17
N CYS A 389 3.74 -9.04 13.25
CA CYS A 389 4.27 -9.77 12.09
C CYS A 389 3.39 -10.96 11.64
N HIS A 390 2.25 -11.16 12.28
CA HIS A 390 1.30 -12.26 12.03
C HIS A 390 -0.09 -11.70 11.81
#